data_AF-A0A1Q7D241-F1
#
_entry.id   AF-A0A1Q7D241-F1
#
_cell.length_a   1.000
_cell.length_b   1.000
_cell.length_c   1.000
_cell.angle_alpha   90.00
_cell.angle_beta   90.00
_cell.angle_gamma   90.00
#
_symmetry.space_group_name_H-M   'P 1'
#
loop_
_entity.id
_entity.type
_entity.pdbx_description
1 polymer ?
#
loop_
_entity_poly.entity_id
_entity_poly.type
_entity_poly.pdbx_seq_one_letter_code
_entity_poly.pdbx_strand_id
1 'polypeptide(L)'
;MNLRAHKSKQLALDRCLQLLEEAQVRGQARIDGPLGALLRRHLERAGVIADHRLEGRRIDRVLDDVFALQAQLLGQAPEDSRHHNGA
;
A
#
# COMPACT_ATOMS: atom_id res chain seq x y z
N MET A 1 -3.71 20.07 13.54
CA MET A 1 -2.67 20.23 12.47
C MET A 1 -2.33 18.92 11.71
N ASN A 2 -3.22 17.92 11.56
CA ASN A 2 -2.85 16.62 10.92
C ASN A 2 -3.31 16.41 9.46
N LEU A 3 -4.16 17.28 8.91
CA LEU A 3 -4.74 17.11 7.56
C LEU A 3 -3.70 17.13 6.41
N ARG A 4 -2.66 17.97 6.51
CA ARG A 4 -1.62 18.07 5.47
C ARG A 4 -0.71 16.83 5.43
N ALA A 5 -0.39 16.27 6.59
CA ALA A 5 0.39 15.04 6.70
C ALA A 5 -0.42 13.85 6.16
N HIS A 6 -1.71 13.75 6.52
CA HIS A 6 -2.62 12.75 5.95
C HIS A 6 -2.72 12.85 4.43
N LYS A 7 -2.92 14.07 3.91
CA LYS A 7 -2.99 14.30 2.46
C LYS A 7 -1.70 13.88 1.73
N SER A 8 -0.53 14.13 2.31
CA SER A 8 0.74 13.73 1.68
C SER A 8 0.94 12.22 1.69
N LYS A 9 0.48 11.51 2.73
CA LYS A 9 0.54 10.05 2.79
C LYS A 9 -0.44 9.41 1.80
N GLN A 10 -1.67 9.93 1.72
CA GLN A 10 -2.67 9.50 0.74
C GLN A 10 -2.18 9.67 -0.69
N LEU A 11 -1.58 10.83 -1.01
CA LEU A 11 -1.00 11.08 -2.32
C LEU A 11 0.11 10.08 -2.66
N ALA A 12 0.91 9.67 -1.67
CA ALA A 12 1.96 8.70 -1.89
C ALA A 12 1.40 7.30 -2.18
N LEU A 13 0.34 6.88 -1.49
CA LEU A 13 -0.33 5.59 -1.75
C LEU A 13 -1.09 5.59 -3.07
N ASP A 14 -1.73 6.70 -3.45
CA ASP A 14 -2.37 6.88 -4.75
C ASP A 14 -1.38 6.69 -5.92
N ARG A 15 -0.15 7.22 -5.77
CA ARG A 15 0.94 6.96 -6.74
C ARG A 15 1.35 5.49 -6.78
N CYS A 16 1.32 4.77 -5.66
CA CYS A 16 1.58 3.33 -5.67
C CYS A 16 0.52 2.57 -6.47
N LEU A 17 -0.77 2.90 -6.27
CA LEU A 17 -1.87 2.29 -7.01
C LEU A 17 -1.70 2.53 -8.51
N GLN A 18 -1.47 3.78 -8.92
CA GLN A 18 -1.31 4.13 -10.33
C GLN A 18 -0.19 3.31 -11.01
N LEU A 19 0.95 3.11 -10.33
CA LEU A 19 2.07 2.32 -10.86
C LEU A 19 1.72 0.83 -10.99
N LEU A 20 1.01 0.27 -10.00
CA LEU A 20 0.59 -1.13 -9.99
C LEU A 20 -0.48 -1.40 -11.05
N GLU A 21 -1.45 -0.50 -11.20
CA GLU A 21 -2.50 -0.58 -12.22
C GLU A 21 -1.91 -0.49 -13.62
N GLU A 22 -0.97 0.44 -13.86
CA GLU A 22 -0.30 0.54 -15.16
C GLU A 22 0.46 -0.76 -15.49
N ALA A 23 1.16 -1.33 -14.52
CA ALA A 23 1.83 -2.62 -14.69
C ALA A 23 0.84 -3.75 -15.00
N GLN A 24 -0.31 -3.79 -14.30
CA GLN A 24 -1.35 -4.79 -14.55
C GLN A 24 -1.96 -4.63 -15.96
N VAL A 25 -2.24 -3.40 -16.40
CA VAL A 25 -2.74 -3.10 -17.76
C VAL A 25 -1.74 -3.52 -18.84
N ARG A 26 -0.44 -3.41 -18.55
CA ARG A 26 0.65 -3.93 -19.42
C ARG A 26 0.76 -5.46 -19.41
N GLY A 27 -0.09 -6.17 -18.66
CA GLY A 27 -0.07 -7.63 -18.54
C GLY A 27 0.98 -8.16 -17.57
N GLN A 28 1.58 -7.30 -16.75
CA GLN A 28 2.59 -7.69 -15.79
C GLN A 28 1.94 -8.35 -14.56
N ALA A 29 2.41 -9.55 -14.19
CA ALA A 29 1.87 -10.29 -13.05
C ALA A 29 2.70 -10.08 -11.77
N ARG A 30 3.97 -9.70 -11.90
CA ARG A 30 4.94 -9.57 -10.80
C ARG A 30 5.69 -8.25 -10.88
N ILE A 31 6.09 -7.74 -9.72
CA ILE A 31 6.90 -6.52 -9.63
C ILE A 31 8.32 -6.82 -10.12
N ASP A 32 8.79 -6.06 -11.10
CA ASP A 32 10.19 -6.02 -11.54
C ASP A 32 11.03 -5.09 -10.66
N GLY A 33 12.35 -5.11 -10.84
CA GLY A 33 13.29 -4.29 -10.07
C GLY A 33 12.97 -2.78 -10.12
N PRO A 34 12.89 -2.18 -11.33
CA PRO A 34 12.49 -0.79 -11.50
C PRO A 34 11.15 -0.42 -10.82
N LEU A 35 10.10 -1.20 -11.05
CA LEU A 35 8.79 -0.98 -10.42
C LEU A 35 8.87 -1.09 -8.90
N GLY A 36 9.60 -2.07 -8.38
CA GLY A 36 9.80 -2.26 -6.95
C GLY A 36 10.55 -1.11 -6.28
N ALA A 37 11.56 -0.55 -6.94
CA ALA A 37 12.30 0.62 -6.45
C ALA A 37 11.41 1.87 -6.39
N LEU A 38 10.58 2.08 -7.41
CA LEU A 38 9.62 3.19 -7.44
C LEU A 38 8.56 3.06 -6.34
N LEU A 39 7.96 1.87 -6.21
CA LEU A 39 6.95 1.60 -5.19
C LEU A 39 7.51 1.78 -3.78
N ARG A 40 8.72 1.29 -3.52
CA ARG A 40 9.39 1.47 -2.23
C ARG A 40 9.49 2.94 -1.85
N ARG A 41 9.95 3.80 -2.76
CA ARG A 41 10.10 5.24 -2.50
C ARG A 41 8.78 5.90 -2.12
N HIS A 42 7.69 5.50 -2.77
CA HIS A 42 6.35 6.03 -2.47
C HIS A 42 5.79 5.48 -1.14
N LEU A 43 6.01 4.19 -0.84
CA LEU A 43 5.63 3.58 0.43
C LEU A 43 6.38 4.22 1.61
N GLU A 44 7.69 4.43 1.49
CA GLU A 44 8.50 5.13 2.51
C GLU A 44 7.95 6.54 2.76
N ARG A 45 7.53 7.26 1.70
CA ARG A 45 6.89 8.58 1.81
C ARG A 45 5.50 8.54 2.46
N ALA A 46 4.77 7.43 2.34
CA ALA A 46 3.54 7.18 3.07
C ALA A 46 3.78 6.84 4.55
N GLY A 47 5.03 6.64 4.96
CA GLY A 47 5.41 6.19 6.29
C GLY A 47 5.35 4.67 6.47
N VAL A 48 5.29 3.92 5.37
CA VAL A 48 5.31 2.46 5.35
C VAL A 48 6.74 2.00 5.10
N ILE A 49 7.34 1.40 6.12
CA ILE A 49 8.65 0.77 5.99
C ILE A 49 8.43 -0.59 5.34
N ALA A 50 8.74 -0.69 4.04
CA ALA A 50 8.76 -1.97 3.35
C ALA A 50 10.01 -2.75 3.80
N ASP A 51 9.89 -3.44 4.93
CA ASP A 51 10.94 -4.34 5.43
C ASP A 51 11.21 -5.49 4.43
N HIS A 52 10.19 -5.86 3.67
CA HIS A 52 10.25 -6.92 2.67
C HIS A 52 10.50 -6.37 1.26
N ARG A 53 11.34 -7.09 0.50
CA ARG A 53 11.63 -6.81 -0.91
C ARG A 53 10.35 -6.94 -1.75
N LEU A 54 10.01 -5.87 -2.48
CA LEU A 54 8.83 -5.82 -3.36
C LEU A 54 9.04 -6.59 -4.68
N GLU A 55 10.29 -6.67 -5.15
CA GLU A 55 10.61 -7.37 -6.40
C GLU A 55 10.20 -8.85 -6.32
N GLY A 56 9.58 -9.34 -7.39
CA GLY A 56 9.09 -10.71 -7.51
C GLY A 56 7.73 -10.95 -6.86
N ARG A 57 7.22 -10.02 -6.06
CA ARG A 57 5.86 -10.10 -5.50
C ARG A 57 4.82 -9.99 -6.60
N ARG A 58 3.68 -10.65 -6.41
CA ARG A 58 2.51 -10.52 -7.30
C ARG A 58 1.90 -9.12 -7.16
N ILE A 59 1.63 -8.47 -8.29
CA ILE A 59 1.05 -7.12 -8.32
C ILE A 59 -0.29 -7.07 -7.58
N ASP A 60 -1.17 -8.04 -7.84
CA ASP A 60 -2.47 -8.19 -7.16
C ASP A 60 -2.37 -8.21 -5.62
N ARG A 61 -1.37 -8.92 -5.07
CA ARG A 61 -1.14 -8.97 -3.61
C ARG A 61 -0.62 -7.66 -3.05
N VAL A 62 0.16 -6.92 -3.84
CA VAL A 62 0.68 -5.62 -3.41
C VAL A 62 -0.39 -4.55 -3.52
N LEU A 63 -1.30 -4.65 -4.48
CA LEU A 63 -2.52 -3.82 -4.55
C LEU A 63 -3.37 -4.00 -3.29
N ASP A 64 -3.65 -5.24 -2.89
CA ASP A 64 -4.41 -5.56 -1.67
C ASP A 64 -3.77 -4.94 -0.41
N ASP A 65 -2.45 -5.10 -0.24
CA ASP A 65 -1.71 -4.48 0.86
C ASP A 65 -1.83 -2.94 0.85
N VAL A 66 -1.72 -2.30 -0.33
CA VAL A 66 -1.86 -0.84 -0.46
C VAL A 66 -3.28 -0.38 -0.11
N PHE A 67 -4.31 -1.12 -0.52
CA PHE A 67 -5.70 -0.81 -0.13
C PHE A 67 -5.91 -0.96 1.37
N ALA A 68 -5.36 -2.02 1.99
CA ALA A 68 -5.41 -2.19 3.43
C ALA A 68 -4.71 -1.04 4.18
N LEU A 69 -3.59 -0.52 3.64
CA LEU A 69 -2.89 0.64 4.19
C LEU A 69 -3.70 1.93 4.06
N GLN A 70 -4.39 2.14 2.93
CA GLN A 70 -5.29 3.28 2.75
C GLN A 70 -6.47 3.23 3.71
N ALA A 71 -7.08 2.05 3.89
CA ALA A 71 -8.20 1.84 4.81
C ALA A 71 -7.80 2.15 6.26
N GLN A 72 -6.64 1.65 6.71
CA GLN A 72 -6.07 1.98 8.02
C GLN A 72 -5.84 3.50 8.20
N LEU A 73 -5.31 4.18 7.19
CA LEU A 73 -5.07 5.63 7.24
C LEU A 73 -6.36 6.47 7.27
N LEU A 74 -7.45 5.95 6.71
CA LEU A 74 -8.78 6.55 6.75
C LEU A 74 -9.50 6.29 8.09
N GLY A 75 -8.89 5.52 9.00
CA GLY A 75 -9.56 5.06 10.22
C GLY A 75 -10.64 4.01 9.93
N GLN A 76 -10.69 3.49 8.70
CA GLN A 76 -11.48 2.35 8.28
C GLN A 76 -10.64 1.08 8.46
N ALA A 77 -10.04 0.90 9.64
CA ALA A 77 -9.55 -0.43 9.98
C ALA A 77 -10.75 -1.38 9.89
N PRO A 78 -10.62 -2.58 9.30
CA PRO A 78 -11.65 -3.60 9.48
C PRO A 78 -11.85 -3.70 10.98
N GLU A 79 -13.07 -3.44 11.43
CA GLU A 79 -13.46 -3.58 12.82
C GLU A 79 -12.85 -4.89 13.34
N ASP A 80 -11.97 -4.78 14.34
CA ASP A 80 -11.51 -5.91 15.12
C ASP A 80 -12.73 -6.45 15.87
N SER A 81 -13.61 -7.14 15.14
CA SER A 81 -14.62 -8.04 15.66
C SER A 81 -13.90 -9.30 16.14
N ARG A 82 -12.99 -9.15 17.11
CA ARG A 82 -12.33 -10.29 17.75
C ARG A 82 -11.62 -9.93 19.06
N HIS A 83 -12.34 -9.30 19.98
CA HIS A 83 -12.21 -9.67 21.40
C HIS A 83 -13.57 -10.11 21.95
N HIS A 84 -13.90 -11.38 21.69
CA HIS A 84 -14.75 -12.16 22.56
C HIS A 84 -13.99 -12.34 23.89
N ASN A 85 -14.15 -11.39 24.80
CA ASN A 85 -13.76 -11.57 26.19
C ASN A 85 -14.81 -12.48 26.85
N GLY A 86 -14.62 -13.79 26.68
CA GLY A 86 -15.28 -14.78 27.51
C GLY A 86 -14.70 -14.69 28.92
N ALA A 87 -15.48 -14.10 29.82
CA ALA A 87 -15.32 -14.18 31.26
C ALA A 87 -16.67 -14.61 31.85
#